data_AF-A0A520J951-F1
#
_entry.id   AF-A0A520J951-F1
#
_cell.length_a   1.000
_cell.length_b   1.000
_cell.length_c   1.000
_cell.angle_alpha   90.00
_cell.angle_beta   90.00
_cell.angle_gamma   90.00
#
_symmetry.space_group_name_H-M   'P 1'
#
loop_
_entity.id
_entity.type
_entity.pdbx_description
1 polymer ?
#
loop_
_entity_poly.entity_id
_entity_poly.type
_entity_poly.pdbx_seq_one_letter_code
_entity_poly.pdbx_strand_id
1 'polypeptide(L)'
;MHTDGTVSIQVNGEHRRVRAGLSLADLAADLGLMPEKVAVERNLAVVPRSTLAEVMVEDGDELEIVHFVGGGDHAPAITADTWTVAGRTFRSRLIVGTGKYKDFTQNAAALEASGAEIVTVAVRRVNVSDPNAPMLTDYIDPRRITYLPNTAGCFDAESAIRTLRLAREAGGWDLVKLEVLGEARTL
;
A
#
# COMPACT_ATOMS: atom_id res chain seq x y z
N MET A 1 5.20 -47.93 2.57
CA MET A 1 3.80 -47.81 3.09
C MET A 1 3.73 -48.39 4.48
N HIS A 2 3.51 -47.51 5.46
CA HIS A 2 3.33 -47.90 6.86
C HIS A 2 1.89 -48.36 7.13
N THR A 3 1.70 -49.13 8.19
CA THR A 3 0.41 -49.74 8.57
C THR A 3 -0.70 -48.74 8.91
N ASP A 4 -0.39 -47.45 8.99
CA ASP A 4 -1.32 -46.35 9.28
C ASP A 4 -1.73 -45.53 8.03
N GLY A 5 -1.39 -46.00 6.82
CA GLY A 5 -1.80 -45.34 5.58
C GLY A 5 -1.05 -44.03 5.29
N THR A 6 0.11 -43.83 5.92
CA THR A 6 0.98 -42.68 5.69
C THR A 6 2.32 -43.08 5.08
N VAL A 7 2.99 -42.09 4.50
CA VAL A 7 4.38 -42.17 4.02
C VAL A 7 5.22 -41.14 4.77
N SER A 8 6.50 -41.47 4.97
CA SER A 8 7.48 -40.59 5.60
C SER A 8 8.29 -39.88 4.52
N ILE A 9 8.39 -38.56 4.58
CA ILE A 9 9.11 -37.74 3.60
C ILE A 9 9.93 -36.65 4.30
N GLN A 10 10.82 -36.00 3.56
CA GLN A 10 11.46 -34.76 3.96
C GLN A 10 10.99 -33.62 3.05
N VAL A 11 10.61 -32.48 3.64
CA VAL A 11 10.23 -31.27 2.91
C VAL A 11 11.07 -30.10 3.42
N ASN A 12 11.86 -29.47 2.57
CA ASN A 12 12.77 -28.36 2.91
C ASN A 12 13.64 -28.67 4.14
N GLY A 13 14.16 -29.91 4.21
CA GLY A 13 14.98 -30.40 5.33
C GLY A 13 14.20 -30.92 6.55
N GLU A 14 12.88 -30.71 6.63
CA GLU A 14 12.05 -31.16 7.77
C GLU A 14 11.36 -32.51 7.51
N HIS A 15 11.46 -33.43 8.47
CA HIS A 15 10.78 -34.73 8.38
C HIS A 15 9.27 -34.60 8.64
N ARG A 16 8.46 -35.19 7.75
CA ARG A 16 7.00 -35.14 7.82
C ARG A 16 6.39 -36.50 7.50
N ARG A 17 5.25 -36.79 8.13
CA ARG A 17 4.38 -37.91 7.74
C ARG A 17 3.14 -37.36 7.07
N VAL A 18 2.84 -37.87 5.89
CA VAL A 18 1.70 -37.41 5.08
C VAL A 18 0.87 -38.60 4.63
N ARG A 19 -0.40 -38.36 4.29
CA ARG A 19 -1.29 -39.42 3.80
C ARG A 19 -0.70 -40.03 2.53
N ALA A 20 -0.71 -41.35 2.42
CA ALA A 20 -0.29 -42.03 1.21
C ALA A 20 -1.26 -41.72 0.05
N GLY A 21 -0.74 -41.62 -1.17
CA GLY A 21 -1.53 -41.32 -2.36
C GLY A 21 -1.90 -39.84 -2.51
N LEU A 22 -1.07 -38.94 -1.99
CA LEU A 22 -1.11 -37.52 -2.36
C LEU A 22 -0.27 -37.31 -3.63
N SER A 23 -0.73 -36.44 -4.53
CA SER A 23 0.14 -35.85 -5.54
C SER A 23 1.02 -34.74 -4.94
N LEU A 24 2.05 -34.30 -5.65
CA LEU A 24 2.84 -33.13 -5.24
C LEU A 24 1.98 -31.86 -5.16
N ALA A 25 0.96 -31.74 -6.01
CA ALA A 25 0.00 -30.64 -5.92
C ALA A 25 -0.87 -30.72 -4.65
N ASP A 26 -1.35 -31.91 -4.29
CA ASP A 26 -2.14 -32.10 -3.07
C ASP A 26 -1.28 -31.81 -1.82
N LEU A 27 -0.02 -32.28 -1.82
CA LEU A 27 0.91 -31.99 -0.74
C LEU A 27 1.17 -30.48 -0.60
N ALA A 28 1.38 -29.75 -1.71
CA ALA A 28 1.55 -28.31 -1.67
C ALA A 28 0.29 -27.61 -1.09
N ALA A 29 -0.90 -28.05 -1.48
CA ALA A 29 -2.16 -27.53 -0.93
C ALA A 29 -2.31 -27.82 0.57
N ASP A 30 -1.98 -29.03 1.03
CA ASP A 30 -2.00 -29.42 2.45
C ASP A 30 -1.02 -28.59 3.31
N LEU A 31 0.09 -28.13 2.70
CA LEU A 31 1.04 -27.20 3.32
C LEU A 31 0.59 -25.73 3.29
N GLY A 32 -0.60 -25.44 2.76
CA GLY A 32 -1.13 -24.07 2.64
C GLY A 32 -0.57 -23.27 1.47
N LEU A 33 0.06 -23.94 0.50
CA LEU A 33 0.62 -23.32 -0.70
C LEU A 33 -0.31 -23.50 -1.90
N MET A 34 -0.16 -22.61 -2.89
CA MET A 34 -0.87 -22.71 -4.16
C MET A 34 0.01 -23.52 -5.15
N PRO A 35 -0.39 -24.72 -5.62
CA PRO A 35 0.43 -25.56 -6.49
C PRO A 35 0.91 -24.85 -7.76
N GLU A 36 0.12 -23.91 -8.28
CA GLU A 36 0.46 -23.10 -9.45
C GLU A 36 1.47 -21.98 -9.15
N LYS A 37 1.81 -21.71 -7.89
CA LYS A 37 2.77 -20.66 -7.47
C LYS A 37 4.05 -21.21 -6.85
N VAL A 38 4.21 -22.53 -6.83
CA VAL A 38 5.41 -23.19 -6.29
C VAL A 38 6.23 -23.83 -7.40
N ALA A 39 7.53 -23.98 -7.16
CA ALA A 39 8.39 -24.91 -7.87
C ALA A 39 8.77 -26.03 -6.90
N VAL A 40 8.76 -27.27 -7.38
CA VAL A 40 9.05 -28.46 -6.59
C VAL A 40 10.21 -29.19 -7.23
N GLU A 41 11.24 -29.44 -6.45
CA GLU A 41 12.27 -30.44 -6.73
C GLU A 41 11.95 -31.70 -5.91
N ARG A 42 12.01 -32.86 -6.55
CA ARG A 42 11.84 -34.17 -5.93
C ARG A 42 13.10 -34.98 -6.16
N ASN A 43 13.78 -35.38 -5.08
CA ASN A 43 14.99 -36.21 -5.12
C ASN A 43 16.04 -35.64 -6.10
N LEU A 44 16.34 -34.34 -5.98
CA LEU A 44 17.28 -33.59 -6.85
C LEU A 44 16.84 -33.38 -8.30
N ALA A 45 15.59 -33.70 -8.64
CA ALA A 45 15.02 -33.47 -9.97
C ALA A 45 13.85 -32.47 -9.92
N VAL A 46 13.97 -31.37 -10.66
CA VAL A 46 12.89 -30.37 -10.78
C VAL A 46 11.70 -30.97 -11.52
N VAL A 47 10.53 -30.96 -10.87
CA VAL A 47 9.28 -31.45 -11.46
C VAL A 47 8.60 -30.30 -12.22
N PRO A 48 8.26 -30.48 -13.51
CA PRO A 48 7.53 -29.47 -14.26
C PRO A 48 6.22 -29.10 -13.55
N ARG A 49 5.98 -27.79 -13.36
CA ARG A 49 4.81 -27.29 -12.63
C ARG A 49 3.46 -27.83 -13.17
N SER A 50 3.38 -28.06 -14.49
CA SER A 50 2.17 -28.60 -15.14
C SER A 50 1.86 -30.05 -14.77
N THR A 51 2.81 -30.81 -14.22
CA THR A 51 2.65 -32.24 -13.91
C THR A 51 2.53 -32.52 -12.42
N LEU A 52 2.50 -31.49 -11.55
CA LEU A 52 2.49 -31.67 -10.09
C LEU A 52 1.27 -32.46 -9.58
N ALA A 53 0.14 -32.38 -10.29
CA ALA A 53 -1.07 -33.15 -9.95
C ALA A 53 -0.99 -34.63 -10.34
N GLU A 54 -0.01 -35.02 -11.17
CA GLU A 54 0.15 -36.38 -11.68
C GLU A 54 1.26 -37.14 -10.96
N VAL A 55 2.22 -36.43 -10.36
CA VAL A 55 3.35 -37.02 -9.65
C VAL A 55 2.95 -37.32 -8.20
N MET A 56 2.97 -38.60 -7.84
CA MET A 56 2.64 -39.06 -6.49
C MET A 56 3.83 -38.89 -5.54
N VAL A 57 3.51 -38.52 -4.30
CA VAL A 57 4.45 -38.55 -3.17
C VAL A 57 4.68 -40.00 -2.75
N GLU A 58 5.94 -40.39 -2.66
CA GLU A 58 6.37 -41.72 -2.26
C GLU A 58 7.11 -41.71 -0.93
N ASP A 59 7.15 -42.88 -0.30
CA ASP A 59 7.82 -43.11 0.97
C ASP A 59 9.33 -42.92 0.80
N GLY A 60 9.92 -42.02 1.59
CA GLY A 60 11.33 -41.65 1.54
C GLY A 60 11.66 -40.48 0.61
N ASP A 61 10.68 -39.83 -0.02
CA ASP A 61 10.94 -38.67 -0.87
C ASP A 61 11.61 -37.51 -0.10
N GLU A 62 12.61 -36.91 -0.72
CA GLU A 62 13.18 -35.62 -0.35
C GLU A 62 12.66 -34.56 -1.32
N LEU A 63 11.94 -33.58 -0.79
CA LEU A 63 11.27 -32.53 -1.56
C LEU A 63 11.81 -31.15 -1.17
N GLU A 64 12.19 -30.35 -2.15
CA GLU A 64 12.45 -28.92 -1.98
C GLU A 64 11.33 -28.15 -2.68
N ILE A 65 10.54 -27.41 -1.90
CA ILE A 65 9.41 -26.62 -2.35
C ILE A 65 9.72 -25.15 -2.11
N VAL A 66 9.86 -24.42 -3.21
CA VAL A 66 10.12 -22.97 -3.17
C VAL A 66 8.97 -22.22 -3.81
N HIS A 67 8.74 -21.01 -3.34
CA HIS A 67 7.84 -20.04 -3.96
C HIS A 67 8.51 -18.67 -3.93
N PHE A 68 8.14 -17.81 -4.86
CA PHE A 68 8.62 -16.44 -4.82
C PHE A 68 8.02 -15.73 -3.61
N VAL A 69 8.88 -15.37 -2.66
CA VAL A 69 8.52 -14.49 -1.54
C VAL A 69 8.54 -13.05 -2.06
N GLY A 70 7.37 -12.51 -2.35
CA GLY A 70 7.19 -11.06 -2.44
C GLY A 70 7.09 -10.50 -1.02
N GLY A 71 7.90 -9.49 -0.68
CA GLY A 71 7.84 -8.88 0.64
C GLY A 71 6.50 -8.15 0.88
N GLY A 72 5.87 -8.41 2.03
CA GLY A 72 4.79 -7.59 2.61
C GLY A 72 3.41 -8.27 2.68
N ASP A 73 3.09 -8.77 3.88
CA ASP A 73 1.79 -9.11 4.50
C ASP A 73 0.71 -9.88 3.71
N HIS A 74 0.25 -10.98 4.34
CA HIS A 74 -0.91 -11.80 4.04
C HIS A 74 -1.94 -11.12 3.12
N ALA A 75 -2.12 -11.62 1.89
CA ALA A 75 -3.23 -11.16 1.05
C ALA A 75 -4.54 -11.78 1.57
N PRO A 76 -5.47 -11.02 2.18
CA PRO A 76 -6.85 -11.44 2.26
C PRO A 76 -7.47 -11.28 0.85
N ALA A 77 -8.66 -11.84 0.66
CA ALA A 77 -9.48 -11.70 -0.55
C ALA A 77 -9.30 -10.31 -1.18
N ILE A 78 -9.00 -10.24 -2.49
CA ILE A 78 -8.70 -9.03 -3.28
C ILE A 78 -9.42 -7.81 -2.68
N THR A 79 -8.74 -7.15 -1.75
CA THR A 79 -9.22 -5.91 -1.16
C THR A 79 -8.93 -4.85 -2.20
N ALA A 80 -9.86 -3.93 -2.43
CA ALA A 80 -9.60 -2.81 -3.32
C ALA A 80 -8.26 -2.18 -2.89
N ASP A 81 -7.33 -1.98 -3.85
CA ASP A 81 -6.02 -1.40 -3.56
C ASP A 81 -6.21 -0.01 -2.94
N THR A 82 -6.14 0.02 -1.62
CA THR A 82 -6.49 1.15 -0.78
C THR A 82 -5.48 1.30 0.33
N TRP A 83 -5.45 2.48 0.93
CA TRP A 83 -4.62 2.78 2.09
C TRP A 83 -5.38 3.74 3.02
N THR A 84 -5.08 3.68 4.32
CA THR A 84 -5.79 4.48 5.33
C THR A 84 -4.81 5.34 6.12
N VAL A 85 -5.16 6.60 6.33
CA VAL A 85 -4.41 7.54 7.19
C VAL A 85 -5.39 8.42 7.96
N ALA A 86 -5.14 8.61 9.26
CA ALA A 86 -5.99 9.40 10.16
C ALA A 86 -7.49 9.06 10.06
N GLY A 87 -7.81 7.75 10.00
CA GLY A 87 -9.20 7.26 9.92
C GLY A 87 -9.90 7.44 8.57
N ARG A 88 -9.18 7.89 7.54
CA ARG A 88 -9.70 8.06 6.17
C ARG A 88 -9.04 7.10 5.21
N THR A 89 -9.85 6.41 4.39
CA THR A 89 -9.37 5.46 3.38
C THR A 89 -9.36 6.09 2.00
N PHE A 90 -8.29 5.83 1.25
CA PHE A 90 -8.00 6.37 -0.07
C PHE A 90 -7.64 5.22 -1.01
N ARG A 91 -7.85 5.43 -2.32
CA ARG A 91 -7.39 4.55 -3.39
C ARG A 91 -6.15 5.11 -4.05
N SER A 92 -6.15 6.41 -4.35
CA SER A 92 -5.02 7.08 -4.99
C SER A 92 -3.87 7.26 -4.00
N ARG A 93 -2.67 6.84 -4.41
CA ARG A 93 -1.42 7.05 -3.66
C ARG A 93 -0.70 8.33 -4.09
N LEU A 94 -1.28 9.09 -5.01
CA LEU A 94 -0.77 10.37 -5.48
C LEU A 94 -1.37 11.50 -4.64
N ILE A 95 -0.51 12.35 -4.07
CA ILE A 95 -0.89 13.57 -3.37
C ILE A 95 -0.41 14.75 -4.21
N VAL A 96 -1.27 15.74 -4.45
CA VAL A 96 -0.99 16.89 -5.33
C VAL A 96 -0.94 18.19 -4.52
N GLY A 97 -0.09 19.14 -4.91
CA GLY A 97 -0.05 20.48 -4.30
C GLY A 97 -0.89 21.51 -5.05
N THR A 98 -0.93 22.75 -4.57
CA THR A 98 -1.68 23.85 -5.23
C THR A 98 -0.82 25.03 -5.70
N GLY A 99 0.46 25.09 -5.31
CA GLY A 99 1.24 26.34 -5.35
C GLY A 99 1.89 26.74 -6.68
N LYS A 100 1.94 25.87 -7.70
CA LYS A 100 2.71 26.12 -8.95
C LYS A 100 1.87 26.16 -10.23
N TYR A 101 0.54 26.23 -10.08
CA TYR A 101 -0.38 26.35 -11.21
C TYR A 101 -0.56 27.81 -11.62
N LYS A 102 -0.89 28.03 -12.88
CA LYS A 102 -1.21 29.35 -13.44
C LYS A 102 -2.39 30.01 -12.71
N ASP A 103 -3.42 29.22 -12.43
CA ASP A 103 -4.66 29.64 -11.77
C ASP A 103 -5.37 28.42 -11.13
N PHE A 104 -6.43 28.66 -10.36
CA PHE A 104 -7.18 27.60 -9.69
C PHE A 104 -7.96 26.70 -10.65
N THR A 105 -8.35 27.20 -11.82
CA THR A 105 -8.98 26.38 -12.87
C THR A 105 -8.01 25.31 -13.36
N GLN A 106 -6.75 25.68 -13.62
CA GLN A 106 -5.71 24.74 -14.01
C GLN A 106 -5.41 23.75 -12.88
N ASN A 107 -5.38 24.22 -11.63
CA ASN A 107 -5.17 23.33 -10.47
C ASN A 107 -6.29 22.29 -10.33
N ALA A 108 -7.56 22.69 -10.43
CA ALA A 108 -8.70 21.78 -10.38
C ALA A 108 -8.70 20.77 -11.54
N ALA A 109 -8.38 21.21 -12.76
CA ALA A 109 -8.28 20.32 -13.91
C ALA A 109 -7.15 19.29 -13.75
N ALA A 110 -6.00 19.70 -13.22
CA ALA A 110 -4.88 18.80 -12.95
C ALA A 110 -5.20 17.81 -11.83
N LEU A 111 -5.90 18.25 -10.79
CA LEU A 111 -6.36 17.38 -9.71
C LEU A 111 -7.29 16.28 -10.25
N GLU A 112 -8.32 16.65 -11.01
CA GLU A 112 -9.25 15.70 -11.61
C GLU A 112 -8.53 14.71 -12.53
N ALA A 113 -7.68 15.20 -13.43
CA ALA A 113 -6.93 14.35 -14.36
C ALA A 113 -5.97 13.38 -13.64
N SER A 114 -5.41 13.79 -12.50
CA SER A 114 -4.49 12.97 -11.70
C SER A 114 -5.19 11.86 -10.90
N GLY A 115 -6.50 11.99 -10.67
CA GLY A 115 -7.25 11.10 -9.77
C GLY A 115 -6.79 11.17 -8.30
N ALA A 116 -6.03 12.21 -7.91
CA ALA A 116 -5.60 12.39 -6.53
C ALA A 116 -6.80 12.75 -5.63
N GLU A 117 -6.86 12.11 -4.46
CA GLU A 117 -7.92 12.31 -3.48
C GLU A 117 -7.50 13.27 -2.35
N ILE A 118 -6.21 13.64 -2.32
CA ILE A 118 -5.59 14.53 -1.33
C ILE A 118 -4.89 15.67 -2.04
N VAL A 119 -5.21 16.90 -1.64
CA VAL A 119 -4.57 18.13 -2.12
C VAL A 119 -3.93 18.90 -0.96
N THR A 120 -2.65 19.26 -1.07
CA THR A 120 -1.97 20.03 -0.03
C THR A 120 -2.25 21.52 -0.19
N VAL A 121 -2.62 22.19 0.90
CA VAL A 121 -2.94 23.63 0.89
C VAL A 121 -2.07 24.39 1.86
N ALA A 122 -1.42 25.46 1.39
CA ALA A 122 -0.65 26.33 2.28
C ALA A 122 -1.60 27.25 3.02
N VAL A 123 -1.46 27.34 4.34
CA VAL A 123 -2.25 28.25 5.16
C VAL A 123 -1.65 29.65 5.01
N ARG A 124 -2.38 30.53 4.33
CA ARG A 124 -1.95 31.92 4.11
C ARG A 124 -2.90 32.89 4.77
N ARG A 125 -2.38 34.08 5.09
CA ARG A 125 -3.22 35.19 5.54
C ARG A 125 -4.15 35.59 4.39
N VAL A 126 -5.43 35.77 4.69
CA VAL A 126 -6.40 36.31 3.75
C VAL A 126 -5.97 37.73 3.37
N ASN A 127 -6.00 38.04 2.08
CA ASN A 127 -5.83 39.42 1.65
C ASN A 127 -7.13 40.18 1.90
N VAL A 128 -7.20 40.92 3.00
CA VAL A 128 -8.41 41.65 3.43
C VAL A 128 -8.71 42.86 2.52
N SER A 129 -7.79 43.22 1.62
CA SER A 129 -7.96 44.35 0.71
C SER A 129 -8.79 44.04 -0.55
N ASP A 130 -8.98 42.77 -0.88
CA ASP A 130 -9.80 42.34 -2.02
C ASP A 130 -10.76 41.20 -1.62
N PRO A 131 -11.99 41.53 -1.20
CA PRO A 131 -13.00 40.55 -0.81
C PRO A 131 -13.45 39.63 -1.93
N ASN A 132 -13.21 40.00 -3.20
CA ASN A 132 -13.66 39.24 -4.37
C ASN A 132 -12.54 38.38 -4.96
N ALA A 133 -11.36 38.34 -4.32
CA ALA A 133 -10.27 37.50 -4.75
C ALA A 133 -10.72 36.02 -4.77
N PRO A 134 -10.43 35.27 -5.86
CA PRO A 134 -10.81 33.88 -5.95
C PRO A 134 -10.25 33.05 -4.79
N MET A 135 -11.05 32.15 -4.23
CA MET A 135 -10.61 31.22 -3.21
C MET A 135 -10.48 29.82 -3.79
N LEU A 136 -9.52 29.03 -3.28
CA LEU A 136 -9.32 27.65 -3.74
C LEU A 136 -10.59 26.80 -3.60
N THR A 137 -11.37 27.04 -2.54
CA THR A 137 -12.64 26.35 -2.25
C THR A 137 -13.72 26.59 -3.30
N ASP A 138 -13.60 27.64 -4.12
CA ASP A 138 -14.54 27.91 -5.21
C ASP A 138 -14.31 26.95 -6.40
N TYR A 139 -13.14 26.31 -6.46
CA TYR A 139 -12.72 25.44 -7.57
C TYR A 139 -12.55 23.98 -7.14
N ILE A 140 -12.20 23.74 -5.88
CA ILE A 140 -12.00 22.40 -5.33
C ILE A 140 -12.88 22.27 -4.09
N ASP A 141 -13.89 21.40 -4.16
CA ASP A 141 -14.84 21.22 -3.06
C ASP A 141 -14.19 20.38 -1.93
N PRO A 142 -14.00 20.93 -0.71
CA PRO A 142 -13.40 20.21 0.42
C PRO A 142 -14.26 19.04 0.93
N ARG A 143 -15.52 18.91 0.48
CA ARG A 143 -16.37 17.74 0.74
C ARG A 143 -16.06 16.57 -0.18
N ARG A 144 -15.48 16.83 -1.36
CA ARG A 144 -15.08 15.81 -2.34
C ARG A 144 -13.60 15.43 -2.22
N ILE A 145 -12.76 16.41 -1.91
CA ILE A 145 -11.30 16.26 -1.90
C ILE A 145 -10.78 16.49 -0.48
N THR A 146 -9.83 15.67 -0.06
CA THR A 146 -9.16 15.84 1.22
C THR A 146 -8.17 16.98 1.14
N TYR A 147 -8.42 18.02 1.93
CA TYR A 147 -7.44 19.08 2.11
C TYR A 147 -6.41 18.62 3.14
N LEU A 148 -5.14 18.82 2.80
CA LEU A 148 -4.00 18.57 3.67
C LEU A 148 -3.28 19.90 3.95
N PRO A 149 -3.73 20.67 4.97
CA PRO A 149 -3.09 21.91 5.35
C PRO A 149 -1.63 21.70 5.70
N ASN A 150 -0.77 22.60 5.26
CA ASN A 150 0.66 22.53 5.51
C ASN A 150 1.24 23.83 6.07
N THR A 151 2.45 23.72 6.63
CA THR A 151 3.21 24.82 7.23
C THR A 151 4.29 25.37 6.31
N ALA A 152 4.13 25.28 4.99
CA ALA A 152 5.10 25.84 4.05
C ALA A 152 5.40 27.31 4.35
N GLY A 153 6.68 27.65 4.45
CA GLY A 153 7.15 28.97 4.87
C GLY A 153 7.35 29.15 6.39
N CYS A 154 7.17 28.11 7.20
CA CYS A 154 7.58 28.11 8.61
C CYS A 154 9.04 27.66 8.74
N PHE A 155 9.80 28.34 9.60
CA PHE A 155 11.24 28.10 9.82
C PHE A 155 11.57 27.68 11.26
N ASP A 156 10.55 27.58 12.10
CA ASP A 156 10.68 27.13 13.48
C ASP A 156 9.41 26.37 13.90
N ALA A 157 9.50 25.64 15.01
CA ALA A 157 8.39 24.86 15.52
C ALA A 157 7.22 25.74 15.99
N GLU A 158 7.48 26.93 16.52
CA GLU A 158 6.45 27.82 17.06
C GLU A 158 5.52 28.33 15.96
N SER A 159 6.09 28.82 14.87
CA SER A 159 5.36 29.27 13.67
C SER A 159 4.59 28.13 13.01
N ALA A 160 5.18 26.94 12.93
CA ALA A 160 4.50 25.76 12.39
C ALA A 160 3.29 25.35 13.24
N ILE A 161 3.47 25.21 14.56
CA ILE A 161 2.38 24.85 15.49
C ILE A 161 1.27 25.91 15.43
N ARG A 162 1.63 27.19 15.44
CA ARG A 162 0.64 28.28 15.33
C ARG A 162 -0.15 28.19 14.02
N THR A 163 0.53 27.94 12.91
CA THR A 163 -0.10 27.80 11.59
C THR A 163 -1.08 26.64 11.55
N LEU A 164 -0.72 25.48 12.12
CA LEU A 164 -1.58 24.31 12.17
C LEU A 164 -2.80 24.50 13.08
N ARG A 165 -2.63 25.19 14.22
CA ARG A 165 -3.77 25.56 15.09
C ARG A 165 -4.76 26.44 14.35
N LEU A 166 -4.29 27.45 13.63
CA LEU A 166 -5.16 28.31 12.81
C LEU A 166 -5.85 27.53 11.68
N ALA A 167 -5.13 26.61 11.02
CA ALA A 167 -5.72 25.75 10.00
C ALA A 167 -6.87 24.92 10.58
N ARG A 168 -6.64 24.30 11.74
CA ARG A 168 -7.65 23.48 12.41
C ARG A 168 -8.90 24.29 12.74
N GLU A 169 -8.75 25.50 13.29
CA GLU A 169 -9.90 26.34 13.61
C GLU A 169 -10.62 26.88 12.35
N ALA A 170 -9.89 27.10 11.25
CA ALA A 170 -10.45 27.66 10.02
C ALA A 170 -11.28 26.65 9.20
N GLY A 171 -10.97 25.35 9.27
CA GLY A 171 -11.69 24.35 8.47
C GLY A 171 -11.77 22.94 9.04
N GLY A 172 -11.45 22.76 10.32
CA GLY A 172 -11.74 21.53 11.05
C GLY A 172 -10.89 20.32 10.65
N TRP A 173 -9.73 20.52 10.02
CA TRP A 173 -8.90 19.41 9.55
C TRP A 173 -8.05 18.82 10.67
N ASP A 174 -8.15 17.50 10.86
CA ASP A 174 -7.32 16.74 11.81
C ASP A 174 -6.01 16.22 11.19
N LEU A 175 -5.96 16.12 9.86
CA LEU A 175 -4.77 15.68 9.13
C LEU A 175 -4.00 16.90 8.62
N VAL A 176 -2.70 16.94 8.88
CA VAL A 176 -1.81 18.07 8.56
C VAL A 176 -0.48 17.59 7.99
N LYS A 177 0.13 18.39 7.11
CA LYS A 177 1.50 18.19 6.61
C LYS A 177 2.44 19.18 7.31
N LEU A 178 3.23 18.68 8.26
CA LEU A 178 4.27 19.45 8.91
C LEU A 178 5.47 19.64 7.97
N GLU A 179 5.88 20.88 7.78
CA GLU A 179 7.03 21.30 6.99
C GLU A 179 7.72 22.45 7.74
N VAL A 180 8.90 22.22 8.30
CA VAL A 180 9.71 23.24 8.97
C VAL A 180 11.03 23.33 8.21
N LEU A 181 11.24 24.48 7.57
CA LEU A 181 12.36 24.71 6.67
C LEU A 181 13.58 25.24 7.44
N GLY A 182 14.78 24.91 6.99
CA GLY A 182 16.03 25.39 7.62
C GLY A 182 16.45 26.80 7.21
N GLU A 183 16.24 27.19 5.95
CA GLU A 183 16.63 28.49 5.39
C GLU A 183 15.74 28.90 4.20
N ALA A 184 15.42 30.19 4.07
CA ALA A 184 14.52 30.68 3.01
C ALA A 184 15.15 30.80 1.60
N ARG A 185 16.48 30.89 1.49
CA ARG A 185 17.19 31.19 0.22
C ARG A 185 17.69 29.98 -0.55
N THR A 186 17.86 28.83 0.09
CA THR A 186 18.47 27.63 -0.50
C THR A 186 17.45 26.55 -0.89
N LEU A 187 16.15 26.86 -0.83
CA LEU A 187 15.03 25.94 -1.04
C LEU A 187 14.11 26.35 -2.19
#